data_AF-A0A8T6UNH0-F1
#
_entry.id   AF-A0A8T6UNH0-F1
#
_cell.length_a   1.000
_cell.length_b   1.000
_cell.length_c   1.000
_cell.angle_alpha   90.00
_cell.angle_beta   90.00
_cell.angle_gamma   90.00
#
_symmetry.space_group_name_H-M   'P 1'
#
loop_
_entity.id
_entity.type
_entity.pdbx_description
1 polymer ?
#
loop_
_entity_poly.entity_id
_entity_poly.type
_entity_poly.pdbx_seq_one_letter_code
_entity_poly.pdbx_strand_id
1 'polypeptide(L)'
;LDRVRSGYGVAPVAPVAKKDARAMGVTNDCILYGGRTFYFVRDDDKDLNEVIKKVPSSSSEQYGQPFYDLFKSVGNDFYKV
;
A
#
# COMPACT_ATOMS: atom_id res chain seq x y z
N LEU A 1 3.87 10.68 13.01
CA LEU A 1 2.75 9.78 13.37
C LEU A 1 2.01 10.23 14.63
N ASP A 2 2.54 11.20 15.37
CA ASP A 2 2.05 11.63 16.70
C ASP A 2 0.61 12.14 16.75
N ARG A 3 0.05 12.49 15.59
CA ARG A 3 -1.35 12.92 15.41
C ARG A 3 -2.33 11.73 15.35
N VAL A 4 -1.87 10.53 14.99
CA VAL A 4 -2.70 9.32 14.92
C VAL A 4 -2.91 8.75 16.32
N ARG A 5 -4.16 8.64 16.76
CA ARG A 5 -4.53 8.11 18.09
C ARG A 5 -4.82 6.62 18.06
N SER A 6 -5.44 6.16 16.97
CA SER A 6 -5.69 4.76 16.72
C SER A 6 -5.91 4.52 15.23
N GLY A 7 -5.82 3.27 14.82
CA GLY A 7 -6.20 2.87 13.48
C GLY A 7 -6.62 1.42 13.45
N TYR A 8 -7.42 1.08 12.44
CA TYR A 8 -7.72 -0.31 12.10
C TYR A 8 -7.68 -0.46 10.59
N GLY A 9 -7.47 -1.70 10.13
CA GLY A 9 -7.46 -2.00 8.73
C GLY A 9 -7.87 -3.43 8.45
N VAL A 10 -8.26 -3.66 7.20
CA VAL A 10 -8.60 -4.97 6.67
C VAL A 10 -7.95 -5.11 5.31
N ALA A 11 -7.48 -6.32 5.00
CA ALA A 11 -6.99 -6.69 3.69
C ALA A 11 -7.38 -8.15 3.42
N PRO A 12 -7.59 -8.54 2.16
CA PRO A 12 -7.78 -9.93 1.80
C PRO A 12 -6.54 -10.77 2.13
N VAL A 13 -6.75 -12.05 2.40
CA VAL A 13 -5.66 -13.01 2.56
C VAL A 13 -5.24 -13.50 1.19
N ALA A 14 -3.96 -13.35 0.85
CA ALA A 14 -3.43 -13.79 -0.42
C ALA A 14 -3.51 -15.33 -0.56
N PRO A 15 -3.77 -15.85 -1.77
CA PRO A 15 -3.60 -17.27 -2.03
C PRO A 15 -2.13 -17.66 -1.88
N VAL A 16 -1.86 -18.88 -1.42
CA VAL A 16 -0.50 -19.39 -1.26
C VAL A 16 0.13 -19.60 -2.64
N ALA A 17 1.16 -18.83 -2.95
CA ALA A 17 1.89 -18.95 -4.20
C ALA A 17 2.92 -20.10 -4.15
N LYS A 18 3.23 -20.68 -5.31
CA LYS A 18 4.20 -21.78 -5.44
C LYS A 18 5.67 -21.36 -5.29
N LYS A 19 5.96 -20.05 -5.39
CA LYS A 19 7.32 -19.48 -5.35
C LYS A 19 7.29 -18.21 -4.52
N ASP A 20 8.30 -18.01 -3.68
CA ASP A 20 8.39 -16.87 -2.76
C ASP A 20 8.31 -15.52 -3.48
N ALA A 21 8.96 -15.39 -4.64
CA ALA A 21 8.90 -14.17 -5.42
C ALA A 21 7.46 -13.83 -5.87
N ARG A 22 6.66 -14.85 -6.22
CA ARG A 22 5.24 -14.65 -6.55
C ARG A 22 4.41 -14.39 -5.30
N ALA A 23 4.73 -15.06 -4.18
CA ALA A 23 4.08 -14.84 -2.89
C ALA A 23 4.20 -13.37 -2.47
N MET A 24 5.41 -12.82 -2.52
CA MET A 24 5.70 -11.40 -2.27
C MET A 24 4.83 -10.47 -3.11
N GLY A 25 4.67 -10.76 -4.40
CA GLY A 25 3.79 -9.98 -5.28
C GLY A 25 2.35 -9.97 -4.79
N VAL A 26 1.75 -11.16 -4.69
CA VAL A 26 0.32 -11.29 -4.36
C VAL A 26 -0.01 -10.80 -2.95
N THR A 27 0.91 -10.92 -1.98
CA THR A 27 0.71 -10.38 -0.63
C THR A 27 0.76 -8.86 -0.59
N ASN A 28 1.64 -8.23 -1.38
CA ASN A 28 1.64 -6.77 -1.52
C ASN A 28 0.38 -6.29 -2.23
N ASP A 29 -0.04 -6.99 -3.30
CA ASP A 29 -1.25 -6.67 -4.04
C ASP A 29 -2.51 -6.68 -3.16
N CYS A 30 -2.59 -7.60 -2.19
CA CYS A 30 -3.69 -7.64 -1.23
C CYS A 30 -3.80 -6.34 -0.41
N ILE A 31 -2.68 -5.71 -0.04
CA ILE A 31 -2.68 -4.44 0.69
C ILE A 31 -2.91 -3.27 -0.29
N LEU A 32 -2.15 -3.21 -1.37
CA LEU A 32 -2.14 -2.09 -2.31
C LEU A 32 -3.49 -1.93 -3.04
N TYR A 33 -4.15 -3.04 -3.40
CA TYR A 33 -5.37 -3.00 -4.19
C TYR A 33 -6.62 -3.41 -3.43
N GLY A 34 -6.46 -4.17 -2.33
CA GLY A 34 -7.57 -4.69 -1.52
C GLY A 34 -7.63 -4.12 -0.09
N GLY A 35 -6.61 -3.40 0.35
CA GLY A 35 -6.50 -2.89 1.71
C GLY A 35 -7.45 -1.71 1.95
N ARG A 36 -8.06 -1.70 3.13
CA ARG A 36 -8.79 -0.54 3.66
C ARG A 36 -8.25 -0.22 5.04
N THR A 37 -7.95 1.05 5.27
CA THR A 37 -7.44 1.55 6.54
C THR A 37 -8.27 2.72 7.01
N PHE A 38 -8.42 2.83 8.33
CA PHE A 38 -9.15 3.87 9.01
C PHE A 38 -8.24 4.40 10.12
N TYR A 39 -8.04 5.71 10.16
CA TYR A 39 -7.18 6.37 11.12
C TYR A 39 -7.99 7.41 11.88
N PHE A 40 -7.92 7.35 13.21
CA PHE A 40 -8.50 8.36 14.09
C PHE A 40 -7.38 9.32 14.47
N VAL A 41 -7.48 10.55 13.97
CA VAL A 41 -6.44 11.57 14.12
C VAL A 41 -6.91 12.70 15.03
N ARG A 42 -5.97 13.32 15.75
CA ARG A 42 -6.16 14.58 16.45
C ARG A 42 -5.34 15.64 15.71
N ASP A 43 -6.04 16.50 14.99
CA ASP A 43 -5.45 17.56 14.17
C ASP A 43 -6.36 18.79 14.17
N ASP A 44 -5.82 19.93 13.72
CA ASP A 44 -6.58 21.18 13.48
C ASP A 44 -6.97 21.31 11.98
N ASP A 45 -6.90 20.20 11.23
CA ASP A 45 -7.31 20.01 9.83
C ASP A 45 -6.63 20.90 8.77
N LYS A 46 -5.55 21.60 9.12
CA LYS A 46 -4.88 22.55 8.20
C LYS A 46 -4.22 21.87 7.00
N ASP A 47 -3.66 20.68 7.18
CA ASP A 47 -2.92 19.92 6.16
C ASP A 47 -3.52 18.54 5.87
N LEU A 48 -4.52 18.10 6.64
CA LEU A 48 -5.04 16.73 6.61
C LEU A 48 -5.61 16.34 5.23
N ASN A 49 -6.34 17.24 4.56
CA ASN A 49 -6.91 16.97 3.24
C ASN A 49 -5.83 16.70 2.17
N GLU A 50 -4.71 17.40 2.24
CA GLU A 50 -3.61 17.21 1.30
C GLU A 50 -2.82 15.93 1.59
N VAL A 51 -2.70 15.57 2.86
CA VAL A 51 -2.10 14.29 3.28
C VAL A 51 -2.96 13.12 2.80
N ILE A 52 -4.27 13.14 3.06
CA ILE A 52 -5.18 12.03 2.73
C ILE A 52 -5.15 11.69 1.23
N LYS A 53 -5.03 12.69 0.35
CA LYS A 53 -4.95 12.46 -1.11
C LYS A 53 -3.68 11.71 -1.55
N LYS A 54 -2.62 11.71 -0.72
CA LYS A 54 -1.31 11.12 -1.02
C LYS A 54 -1.06 9.77 -0.32
N VAL A 55 -1.99 9.35 0.54
CA VAL A 55 -1.85 8.11 1.33
C VAL A 55 -2.21 6.84 0.54
N PRO A 56 -3.29 6.80 -0.27
CA PRO A 56 -3.65 5.61 -1.01
C PRO A 56 -2.56 5.18 -1.99
N SER A 57 -2.40 3.87 -2.19
CA SER A 57 -1.52 3.31 -3.22
C SER A 57 -1.74 3.93 -4.61
N SER A 58 -3.00 4.28 -4.92
CA SER A 58 -3.41 4.89 -6.19
C SER A 58 -2.88 6.30 -6.44
N SER A 59 -2.24 6.95 -5.46
CA SER A 59 -1.56 8.23 -5.69
C SER A 59 -0.12 8.06 -6.18
N SER A 60 0.42 6.83 -6.24
CA SER A 60 1.72 6.55 -6.86
C SER A 60 1.62 6.51 -8.38
N GLU A 61 2.65 7.02 -9.06
CA GLU A 61 2.76 6.93 -10.53
C GLU A 61 2.91 5.50 -11.04
N GLN A 62 3.37 4.58 -10.20
CA GLN A 62 3.58 3.17 -10.53
C GLN A 62 2.36 2.29 -10.26
N TYR A 63 1.28 2.87 -9.75
CA TYR A 63 0.03 2.17 -9.47
C TYR A 63 -0.62 1.61 -10.74
N GLY A 64 -1.25 0.44 -10.63
CA GLY A 64 -2.09 -0.13 -11.67
C GLY A 64 -1.57 -1.42 -12.30
N GLN A 65 -0.45 -1.95 -11.80
CA GLN A 65 0.09 -3.25 -12.22
C GLN A 65 0.42 -4.15 -11.02
N PRO A 66 0.36 -5.48 -11.15
CA PRO A 66 0.73 -6.38 -10.06
C PRO A 66 2.14 -6.10 -9.54
N PHE A 67 2.32 -6.11 -8.21
CA PHE A 67 3.58 -5.73 -7.57
C PHE A 67 4.76 -6.57 -8.07
N TYR A 68 4.54 -7.86 -8.34
CA TYR A 68 5.59 -8.71 -8.91
C TYR A 68 6.07 -8.21 -10.28
N ASP A 69 5.15 -7.78 -11.14
CA ASP A 69 5.49 -7.32 -12.49
C ASP A 69 6.18 -5.94 -12.40
N LEU A 70 5.72 -5.05 -11.52
CA LEU A 70 6.39 -3.80 -11.19
C LEU A 70 7.83 -4.04 -10.71
N PHE A 71 7.99 -4.88 -9.68
CA PHE A 71 9.30 -5.20 -9.10
C PHE A 71 10.26 -5.78 -10.12
N LYS A 72 9.76 -6.66 -11.00
CA LYS A 72 10.54 -7.22 -12.10
C LYS A 72 10.94 -6.15 -13.13
N SER A 73 10.05 -5.21 -13.45
CA SER A 73 10.31 -4.15 -14.45
C SER A 73 11.45 -3.22 -14.04
N VAL A 74 11.66 -3.04 -12.73
CA VAL A 74 12.74 -2.21 -12.18
C VAL A 74 14.01 -3.00 -11.83
N GLY A 75 14.09 -4.25 -12.29
CA GLY A 75 15.28 -5.10 -12.11
C GLY A 75 15.35 -5.74 -10.72
N ASN A 76 14.22 -5.95 -10.05
CA ASN A 76 14.12 -6.49 -8.69
C ASN A 76 14.85 -5.61 -7.66
N ASP A 77 14.82 -4.29 -7.87
CA ASP A 77 15.44 -3.28 -7.01
C ASP A 77 14.35 -2.49 -6.27
N PHE A 78 14.24 -2.69 -4.96
CA PHE A 78 13.23 -2.03 -4.13
C PHE A 78 13.39 -0.51 -4.06
N TYR A 79 14.57 0.04 -4.33
CA TYR A 79 14.77 1.50 -4.34
C TYR A 79 14.16 2.18 -5.56
N LYS A 80 13.72 1.41 -6.55
CA LYS A 80 13.12 1.89 -7.80
C LYS A 80 11.61 1.63 -7.87
N VAL A 81 11.04 1.01 -6.84
CA VAL A 81 9.60 0.76 -6.68
C VAL A 81 8.94 1.92 -5.95
#